data_AF-A0A8J7GAG6-F1
#
_entry.id   AF-A0A8J7GAG6-F1
#
_cell.length_a   1.000
_cell.length_b   1.000
_cell.length_c   1.000
_cell.angle_alpha   90.00
_cell.angle_beta   90.00
_cell.angle_gamma   90.00
#
_symmetry.space_group_name_H-M   'P 1'
#
loop_
_entity.id
_entity.type
_entity.pdbx_description
1 polymer ?
#
loop_
_entity_poly.entity_id
_entity_poly.type
_entity_poly.pdbx_seq_one_letter_code
_entity_poly.pdbx_strand_id
1 'polypeptide(L)' 'MVNDVGWMTQEDWFNVGKEDAWFKRPKHPPEQDPQAASLYDLGYSEGVIERPPTASNPIETRSSTEDH' A
#
# COMPACT_ATOMS: atom_id res chain seq x y z
N MET A 1 -15.92 15.55 22.02
CA MET A 1 -15.13 14.48 22.64
C MET A 1 -14.10 14.04 21.61
N VAL A 2 -12.91 14.63 21.65
CA VAL A 2 -11.77 14.20 20.83
C VAL A 2 -10.94 13.30 21.74
N ASN A 3 -10.96 12.00 21.48
CA ASN A 3 -10.25 11.03 22.30
C ASN A 3 -8.80 10.98 21.83
N ASP A 4 -7.99 11.84 22.45
CA ASP A 4 -6.54 11.86 22.38
C ASP A 4 -6.01 10.62 23.14
N VAL A 5 -5.68 9.57 22.39
CA VAL A 5 -4.83 8.49 22.88
C VAL A 5 -3.60 8.47 21.97
N GLY A 6 -2.57 9.22 22.35
CA GLY A 6 -1.19 8.97 21.91
C GLY A 6 -0.91 9.02 20.40
N TRP A 7 -0.76 10.25 19.89
CA TRP A 7 0.11 10.65 18.77
C TRP A 7 -0.24 10.37 17.31
N MET A 8 -1.24 9.58 16.93
CA MET A 8 -1.71 9.54 15.53
C MET A 8 -3.21 9.33 15.43
N THR A 9 -3.88 10.12 14.59
CA THR A 9 -5.30 9.94 14.27
C THR A 9 -5.52 8.77 13.33
N GLN A 10 -6.78 8.34 13.17
CA GLN A 10 -7.15 7.30 12.21
C GLN A 10 -6.73 7.66 10.77
N GLU A 11 -6.85 8.93 10.41
CA GLU A 11 -6.44 9.45 9.10
C GLU A 11 -4.91 9.42 8.94
N ASP A 12 -4.17 9.70 10.01
CA ASP A 12 -2.70 9.62 9.98
C ASP A 12 -2.23 8.20 9.69
N TRP A 13 -2.82 7.17 10.33
CA TRP A 13 -2.45 5.77 10.07
C TRP A 13 -2.68 5.35 8.62
N PHE A 14 -3.80 5.80 8.04
CA PHE A 14 -4.08 5.60 6.62
C PHE A 14 -3.02 6.27 5.74
N ASN A 15 -2.70 7.54 6.01
CA ASN A 15 -1.71 8.29 5.25
C ASN A 15 -0.31 7.67 5.35
N VAL A 16 0.11 7.22 6.54
CA VAL A 16 1.40 6.55 6.75
C VAL A 16 1.49 5.27 5.92
N GLY A 17 0.44 4.45 5.91
CA GLY A 17 0.39 3.25 5.07
C GLY A 17 0.56 3.60 3.59
N LYS A 18 -0.17 4.61 3.12
CA LYS A 18 -0.14 5.09 1.74
C LYS A 18 1.25 5.59 1.33
N GLU A 19 1.90 6.38 2.19
CA GLU A 19 3.26 6.87 1.97
C GLU A 19 4.27 5.72 1.90
N ASP A 20 4.23 4.78 2.85
CA ASP A 20 5.14 3.62 2.86
C ASP A 20 5.02 2.80 1.57
N ALA A 21 3.78 2.59 1.10
CA ALA A 21 3.53 1.94 -0.18
C ALA A 21 4.11 2.73 -1.36
N TRP A 22 3.92 4.05 -1.41
CA TRP A 22 4.53 4.91 -2.42
C TRP A 22 6.06 4.78 -2.43
N PHE A 23 6.70 4.75 -1.27
CA PHE A 23 8.16 4.61 -1.14
C PHE A 23 8.68 3.16 -1.26
N LYS A 24 7.82 2.15 -1.48
CA LYS A 24 8.18 0.70 -1.48
C LYS A 24 8.80 0.24 -0.15
N ARG A 25 8.42 0.86 0.96
CA ARG A 25 8.89 0.44 2.27
C ARG A 25 8.20 -0.85 2.68
N PRO A 26 8.86 -1.74 3.44
CA PRO A 26 8.19 -2.88 4.05
C PRO A 26 7.06 -2.39 4.97
N LYS A 27 6.01 -3.21 5.08
CA LYS A 27 4.87 -2.89 5.95
C LYS A 27 5.29 -2.87 7.41
N HIS A 28 4.94 -1.81 8.12
CA HIS A 28 5.12 -1.66 9.56
C HIS A 28 3.81 -1.28 10.25
N PRO A 29 2.79 -2.16 10.25
CA PRO A 29 1.54 -1.88 10.93
C PRO A 29 1.73 -1.90 12.46
N PRO A 30 0.98 -1.07 13.22
CA PRO A 30 1.02 -1.09 14.67
C PRO A 30 0.43 -2.39 15.24
N GLU A 31 1.20 -3.11 16.06
CA GLU A 31 0.77 -4.41 16.64
C GLU A 31 -0.21 -4.27 17.81
N GLN A 32 -0.18 -3.13 18.50
CA GLN A 32 -0.94 -2.90 19.74
C GLN A 32 -2.31 -2.28 19.51
N ASP A 33 -2.59 -1.81 18.29
CA ASP A 33 -3.85 -1.20 17.91
C ASP A 33 -4.38 -1.84 16.60
N PRO A 34 -5.32 -2.80 16.69
CA PRO A 34 -5.86 -3.48 15.52
C PRO A 34 -6.68 -2.57 14.60
N GLN A 35 -7.25 -1.47 15.14
CA GLN A 35 -7.95 -0.49 14.32
C GLN A 35 -6.95 0.31 13.47
N ALA A 36 -5.88 0.79 14.09
CA ALA A 36 -4.79 1.47 13.39
C ALA A 36 -4.10 0.56 12.36
N ALA A 37 -3.88 -0.73 12.69
CA ALA A 37 -3.31 -1.71 11.76
C ALA A 37 -4.16 -1.88 10.49
N SER A 38 -5.48 -1.97 10.66
CA SER A 38 -6.42 -2.10 9.54
C SER A 38 -6.41 -0.86 8.65
N LEU A 39 -6.31 0.35 9.23
CA LEU A 39 -6.23 1.61 8.51
C LEU A 39 -4.91 1.77 7.76
N TYR A 40 -3.80 1.41 8.39
CA TYR A 40 -2.49 1.36 7.75
C TYR A 40 -2.49 0.42 6.54
N ASP A 41 -3.02 -0.79 6.68
CA ASP A 41 -3.09 -1.76 5.59
C ASP A 41 -3.97 -1.29 4.43
N LEU A 42 -5.06 -0.59 4.73
CA LEU A 42 -5.93 0.03 3.73
C LEU A 42 -5.16 1.10 2.95
N GLY A 43 -4.50 2.03 3.64
CA GLY A 43 -3.71 3.10 3.02
C GLY A 43 -2.55 2.54 2.18
N TYR A 44 -1.84 1.54 2.70
CA TYR A 44 -0.76 0.88 1.98
C TYR A 44 -1.25 0.23 0.68
N SER A 45 -2.41 -0.41 0.71
CA SER A 45 -3.01 -1.01 -0.50
C SER A 45 -3.34 0.05 -1.54
N GLU A 46 -3.88 1.20 -1.11
CA GLU A 46 -4.16 2.33 -1.99
C GLU A 46 -2.90 2.96 -2.59
N GLY A 47 -1.84 3.15 -1.79
CA GLY A 47 -0.56 3.68 -2.27
C GLY A 47 0.16 2.74 -3.25
N VAL A 48 -0.09 1.42 -3.17
CA VAL A 48 0.39 0.46 -4.19
C VAL A 48 -0.35 0.65 -5.52
N ILE A 49 -1.66 0.92 -5.49
CA ILE A 49 -2.54 1.08 -6.66
C ILE A 49 -2.35 2.44 -7.33
N GLU A 50 -2.26 3.53 -6.56
CA GLU A 50 -2.08 4.89 -7.08
C GLU A 50 -0.72 5.13 -7.71
N ARG A 51 0.24 4.21 -7.49
CA ARG A 51 1.47 4.25 -8.25
C ARG A 51 1.12 4.02 -9.72
N PRO A 52 1.40 4.97 -10.63
CA PRO A 52 1.34 4.65 -12.05
C PRO A 52 2.28 3.46 -12.28
N PRO A 53 1.90 2.47 -13.09
CA PRO A 53 2.77 1.35 -13.41
C PRO A 53 3.99 1.94 -14.11
N THR A 54 5.04 2.22 -13.35
CA THR A 54 6.32 2.59 -13.92
C THR A 54 6.90 1.28 -14.43
N ALA A 55 6.47 0.92 -15.64
CA ALA A 55 6.91 -0.17 -16.48
C ALA A 55 6.94 -1.58 -15.84
N SER A 56 5.88 -2.34 -16.08
CA SER A 56 6.06 -3.72 -16.52
C SER A 56 5.05 -4.04 -17.61
N ASN A 57 5.28 -3.46 -18.79
CA ASN A 57 5.15 -4.27 -19.98
C ASN A 57 6.51 -4.97 -20.15
N PRO A 58 6.70 -6.25 -19.78
CA PRO A 58 7.29 -7.11 -20.77
C PRO A 58 6.23 -7.19 -21.86
N ILE A 59 6.51 -6.48 -22.94
CA ILE A 59 5.91 -6.59 -24.26
C ILE A 59 5.10 -7.88 -24.40
N GLU A 60 3.82 -7.74 -24.72
CA GLU A 60 3.04 -8.78 -25.39
C GLU A 60 3.91 -9.36 -26.52
N THR A 61 4.54 -10.50 -26.27
CA THR A 61 5.03 -11.36 -27.34
C THR A 61 4.42 -12.73 -27.10
N ARG A 62 3.18 -12.86 -27.58
CA ARG A 62 2.69 -14.05 -28.28
C ARG A 62 3.42 -15.35 -27.90
N SER A 63 2.97 -16.00 -26.83
CA SER A 63 3.22 -17.44 -26.70
C SER A 63 2.34 -18.17 -27.71
N SER A 64 2.87 -18.35 -28.92
CA SER A 64 2.75 -19.55 -29.77
C SER A 64 3.26 -19.18 -31.15
N THR A 65 4.58 -19.20 -31.31
CA THR A 65 5.14 -19.59 -32.60
C THR A 65 4.83 -21.08 -32.73
N GLU A 66 3.95 -21.42 -33.67
CA GLU A 66 3.88 -22.75 -34.26
C GLU A 66 5.28 -23.12 -34.76
N ASP A 67 5.87 -24.16 -34.21
CA ASP A 67 7.15 -24.71 -34.67
C ASP A 67 6.93 -26.13 -35.22
N HIS A 68 7.17 -26.21 -36.53
CA HIS A 68 7.47 -27.35 -37.41
C HIS A 68 6.46 -28.48 -37.64
#